data_AF-A0A3D2RTZ8-F1
#
_entry.id   AF-A0A3D2RTZ8-F1
#
_cell.length_a   1.000
_cell.length_b   1.000
_cell.length_c   1.000
_cell.angle_alpha   90.00
_cell.angle_beta   90.00
_cell.angle_gamma   90.00
#
_symmetry.space_group_name_H-M   'P 1'
#
loop_
_entity.id
_entity.type
_entity.pdbx_description
1 polymer ?
#
loop_
_entity_poly.entity_id
_entity_poly.type
_entity_poly.pdbx_seq_one_letter_code
_entity_poly.pdbx_strand_id
1 'polypeptide(L)'
;AAPKGNLVANNIAQKGTWDGVQDQARPYVTFQQNLIDQLPESLGGDKPDQFQLASDSAAYNTGFQPIPIEKIGLYIDKIRVSLPTQNDLQHQ
;
A
#
# COMPACT_ATOMS: atom_id res chain seq x y z
N ALA A 1 3.99 -17.43 -25.66
CA ALA A 1 2.71 -17.75 -24.99
C ALA A 1 2.34 -16.60 -24.07
N ALA A 2 1.06 -16.26 -23.93
CA ALA A 2 0.63 -15.31 -22.90
C ALA A 2 0.74 -15.98 -21.52
N PRO A 3 1.17 -15.27 -20.46
CA PRO A 3 1.16 -15.81 -19.10
C PRO A 3 -0.28 -16.11 -18.67
N LYS A 4 -0.50 -17.30 -18.11
CA LYS A 4 -1.83 -17.79 -17.68
C LYS A 4 -1.77 -18.22 -16.21
N GLY A 5 -2.89 -18.10 -15.50
CA GLY A 5 -3.00 -18.51 -14.09
C GLY A 5 -2.59 -17.42 -13.11
N ASN A 6 -2.72 -16.15 -13.50
CA ASN A 6 -2.40 -15.03 -12.63
C ASN A 6 -3.48 -14.89 -11.55
N LEU A 7 -3.06 -14.68 -10.31
CA LEU A 7 -3.93 -14.35 -9.18
C LEU A 7 -3.72 -12.90 -8.78
N VAL A 8 -4.79 -12.10 -8.82
CA VAL A 8 -4.83 -10.73 -8.31
C VAL A 8 -5.72 -10.74 -7.08
N ALA A 9 -5.10 -10.73 -5.89
CA ALA A 9 -5.82 -10.91 -4.64
C ALA A 9 -5.37 -9.97 -3.51
N ASN A 10 -6.28 -9.71 -2.58
CA ASN A 10 -6.06 -8.89 -1.38
C ASN A 10 -5.52 -7.48 -1.69
N ASN A 11 -5.98 -6.88 -2.79
CA ASN A 11 -5.65 -5.49 -3.10
C ASN A 11 -6.71 -4.53 -2.54
N ILE A 12 -6.31 -3.28 -2.34
CA ILE A 12 -7.20 -2.16 -2.08
C ILE A 12 -7.05 -1.18 -3.23
N ALA A 13 -8.15 -0.83 -3.87
CA ALA A 13 -8.23 0.21 -4.88
C ALA A 13 -9.30 1.21 -4.46
N GLN A 14 -8.92 2.47 -4.34
CA GLN A 14 -9.83 3.53 -3.92
C GLN A 14 -9.53 4.75 -4.78
N LYS A 15 -10.55 5.25 -5.48
CA LYS A 15 -10.44 6.33 -6.46
C LYS A 15 -9.63 5.90 -7.70
N GLY A 16 -10.17 6.19 -8.89
CA GLY A 16 -9.50 5.92 -10.17
C GLY A 16 -9.95 4.63 -10.86
N THR A 17 -9.19 4.17 -11.85
CA THR A 17 -9.50 2.96 -12.63
C THR A 17 -8.69 1.78 -12.11
N TRP A 18 -9.36 0.69 -11.76
CA TRP A 18 -8.71 -0.50 -11.18
C TRP A 18 -8.18 -1.47 -12.24
N ASP A 19 -9.03 -2.32 -12.83
CA ASP A 19 -8.48 -3.59 -13.34
C ASP A 19 -7.79 -3.46 -14.70
N GLY A 20 -8.22 -2.56 -15.60
CA GLY A 20 -7.55 -2.28 -16.89
C GLY A 20 -7.18 -3.53 -17.71
N VAL A 21 -7.77 -4.69 -17.39
CA VAL A 21 -7.31 -5.98 -17.86
C VAL A 21 -7.79 -6.15 -19.29
N GLN A 22 -6.86 -6.37 -20.20
CA GLN A 22 -7.20 -6.63 -21.60
C GLN A 22 -8.13 -7.85 -21.72
N ASP A 23 -9.12 -7.75 -22.59
CA ASP A 23 -10.16 -8.77 -22.78
C ASP A 23 -9.57 -10.17 -23.05
N GLN A 24 -8.47 -10.22 -23.80
CA GLN A 24 -7.77 -11.47 -24.15
C GLN A 24 -7.13 -12.16 -22.94
N ALA A 25 -6.78 -11.40 -21.89
CA ALA A 25 -6.14 -11.90 -20.68
C ALA A 25 -7.16 -12.26 -19.59
N ARG A 26 -8.33 -11.60 -19.57
CA ARG A 26 -9.34 -11.74 -18.52
C ARG A 26 -9.75 -13.19 -18.20
N PRO A 27 -9.91 -14.12 -19.17
CA PRO A 27 -10.21 -15.53 -18.86
C PRO A 27 -9.12 -16.27 -18.08
N TYR A 28 -7.91 -15.72 -18.02
CA TYR A 28 -6.73 -16.34 -17.40
C TYR A 28 -6.30 -15.67 -16.09
N VAL A 29 -7.09 -14.70 -15.60
CA VAL A 29 -6.83 -13.98 -14.35
C VAL A 29 -7.92 -14.34 -13.34
N THR A 30 -7.50 -14.77 -12.15
CA THR A 30 -8.38 -14.94 -11.00
C THR A 30 -8.30 -13.69 -10.13
N PHE A 31 -9.46 -13.09 -9.84
CA PHE A 31 -9.58 -12.01 -8.86
C PHE A 31 -10.19 -12.54 -7.58
N GLN A 32 -9.58 -12.23 -6.43
CA GLN A 32 -10.05 -12.73 -5.15
C GLN A 32 -9.85 -11.68 -4.05
N GLN A 33 -10.90 -11.40 -3.27
CA GLN A 33 -10.78 -10.59 -2.04
C GLN A 33 -10.13 -9.20 -2.25
N ASN A 34 -10.35 -8.57 -3.41
CA ASN A 34 -9.93 -7.19 -3.64
C ASN A 34 -11.03 -6.23 -3.17
N LEU A 35 -10.66 -5.19 -2.41
CA LEU A 35 -11.56 -4.13 -1.96
C LEU A 35 -11.48 -2.97 -2.96
N ILE A 36 -12.48 -2.85 -3.84
CA ILE A 36 -12.55 -1.83 -4.88
C ILE A 36 -13.64 -0.83 -4.49
N ASP A 37 -13.27 0.43 -4.25
CA ASP A 37 -14.13 1.55 -3.87
C ASP A 37 -15.09 1.24 -2.69
N GLN A 38 -14.63 0.41 -1.76
CA GLN A 38 -15.40 -0.06 -0.59
C GLN A 38 -14.94 0.61 0.72
N LEU A 39 -13.98 1.53 0.67
CA LEU A 39 -13.46 2.23 1.83
C LEU A 39 -13.99 3.67 1.89
N PRO A 40 -13.97 4.32 3.08
CA PRO A 40 -14.40 5.70 3.20
C PRO A 40 -13.69 6.63 2.20
N GLU A 41 -14.42 7.60 1.63
CA GLU A 41 -13.86 8.55 0.65
C GLU A 41 -12.71 9.42 1.20
N SER A 42 -12.62 9.55 2.52
CA SER A 42 -11.53 10.23 3.21
C SER A 42 -10.19 9.52 3.06
N LEU A 43 -10.17 8.26 2.62
CA LEU A 43 -8.93 7.53 2.35
C LEU A 43 -8.29 8.05 1.06
N GLY A 44 -7.03 8.48 1.17
CA GLY A 44 -6.21 9.04 0.10
C GLY A 44 -6.15 10.57 0.08
N GLY A 45 -4.99 11.10 -0.33
CA GLY A 45 -4.69 12.53 -0.44
C GLY A 45 -3.19 12.76 -0.70
N ASP A 46 -2.68 13.94 -0.39
CA ASP A 46 -1.26 14.30 -0.64
C ASP A 46 -0.33 13.92 0.53
N LYS A 47 -0.88 13.64 1.71
CA LYS A 47 -0.09 13.37 2.92
C LYS A 47 -0.14 11.88 3.33
N PRO A 48 0.95 11.32 3.89
CA PRO A 48 1.01 9.92 4.29
C PRO A 48 -0.08 9.48 5.28
N ASP A 49 -0.47 10.34 6.21
CA ASP A 49 -1.50 10.07 7.23
C ASP A 49 -2.91 9.91 6.64
N GLN A 50 -3.13 10.38 5.41
CA GLN A 50 -4.41 10.23 4.69
C GLN A 50 -4.59 8.84 4.07
N PHE A 51 -3.54 8.01 4.05
CA PHE A 51 -3.60 6.63 3.55
C PHE A 51 -3.83 5.61 4.67
N GLN A 52 -4.01 6.05 5.91
CA GLN A 52 -4.27 5.16 7.03
C GLN A 52 -5.71 4.64 6.99
N LEU A 53 -5.86 3.32 7.05
CA LEU A 53 -7.18 2.68 7.17
C LEU A 53 -7.83 3.05 8.51
N ALA A 54 -9.15 3.29 8.49
CA ALA A 54 -9.95 3.46 9.70
C ALA A 54 -9.75 2.28 10.65
N SER A 55 -9.77 2.51 11.98
CA SER A 55 -9.44 1.48 12.98
C SER A 55 -10.35 0.26 12.95
N ASP A 56 -11.57 0.41 12.43
CA ASP A 56 -12.59 -0.63 12.26
C ASP A 56 -12.75 -1.11 10.81
N SER A 57 -11.79 -0.78 9.93
CA SER A 57 -11.86 -1.14 8.51
C SER A 57 -11.93 -2.66 8.30
N ALA A 58 -12.86 -3.09 7.44
CA ALA A 58 -12.99 -4.48 7.01
C ALA A 58 -11.72 -5.02 6.30
N ALA A 59 -10.84 -4.14 5.81
CA ALA A 59 -9.55 -4.51 5.22
C ALA A 59 -8.65 -5.27 6.20
N TYR A 60 -8.76 -5.03 7.51
CA TYR A 60 -7.97 -5.78 8.48
C TYR A 60 -8.36 -7.27 8.55
N ASN A 61 -9.57 -7.65 8.10
CA ASN A 61 -9.99 -9.05 8.04
C ASN A 61 -9.33 -9.82 6.86
N THR A 62 -8.68 -9.13 5.93
CA THR A 62 -8.01 -9.74 4.78
C THR A 62 -6.49 -9.86 4.97
N GLY A 63 -5.98 -9.52 6.16
CA GLY A 63 -4.58 -9.62 6.52
C GLY A 63 -3.77 -8.32 6.38
N PHE A 64 -4.40 -7.21 5.99
CA PHE A 64 -3.73 -5.90 6.07
C PHE A 64 -3.36 -5.57 7.51
N GLN A 65 -2.25 -4.87 7.68
CA GLN A 65 -1.76 -4.37 8.96
C GLN A 65 -1.31 -2.91 8.78
N PRO A 66 -1.53 -2.04 9.78
CA PRO A 66 -1.00 -0.68 9.77
C PRO A 66 0.53 -0.67 9.60
N ILE A 67 1.03 0.28 8.80
CA ILE A 67 2.47 0.54 8.73
C ILE A 67 2.87 1.28 10.02
N PRO A 68 3.85 0.79 10.79
CA PRO A 68 4.30 1.45 12.01
C PRO A 68 5.23 2.61 11.66
N ILE A 69 4.67 3.73 11.18
CA ILE A 69 5.41 4.93 10.76
C ILE A 69 6.35 5.43 11.86
N GLU A 70 5.96 5.29 13.13
CA GLU A 70 6.75 5.67 14.29
C GLU A 70 8.07 4.86 14.44
N LYS A 71 8.18 3.74 13.75
CA LYS A 71 9.37 2.86 13.75
C LYS A 71 10.18 3.01 12.47
N ILE A 72 9.78 3.89 11.55
CA ILE A 72 10.41 4.08 10.25
C ILE A 72 11.13 5.43 10.25
N GLY A 73 12.42 5.42 9.91
CA GLY A 73 13.24 6.62 9.86
C GLY A 73 14.68 6.36 10.29
N LEU A 74 15.40 7.44 10.56
CA LEU A 74 16.76 7.35 11.10
C LEU A 74 16.68 7.02 12.58
N TYR A 75 17.15 5.83 12.97
CA TYR A 75 17.25 5.41 14.36
C TYR A 75 18.67 4.94 14.67
N ILE A 76 19.04 4.97 15.96
CA ILE A 76 20.33 4.48 16.43
C ILE A 76 20.26 2.97 16.65
N ASP A 77 21.26 2.23 16.18
CA ASP A 77 21.45 0.82 16.48
C ASP A 77 22.93 0.41 16.53
N LYS A 78 23.20 -0.89 16.60
CA LYS A 78 24.56 -1.44 16.69
C LYS A 78 25.45 -1.06 15.49
N ILE A 79 24.84 -0.79 14.34
CA ILE A 79 25.53 -0.50 13.07
C ILE A 79 25.49 1.01 12.80
N ARG A 80 24.44 1.71 13.23
CA ARG A 80 24.27 3.16 13.14
C ARG A 80 24.36 3.80 14.52
N VAL A 81 25.57 4.13 14.93
CA VAL A 81 25.87 4.69 16.26
C VAL A 81 25.65 6.20 16.38
N SER A 82 25.40 6.89 15.26
CA SER A 82 25.04 8.32 15.24
C SER A 82 24.03 8.61 14.13
N LEU A 83 23.24 9.68 14.32
CA LEU A 83 22.36 10.22 13.29
C LEU A 83 23.04 11.42 12.60
N PRO A 84 22.77 11.65 11.31
CA PRO A 84 23.18 12.86 10.61
C PRO A 84 22.64 14.11 11.34
N THR A 85 23.47 15.14 11.41
CA THR A 85 23.03 16.46 11.88
C THR A 85 22.23 17.16 10.80
N GLN A 86 21.49 18.21 11.17
CA GLN A 86 20.70 18.98 10.22
C GLN A 86 21.55 19.59 9.09
N ASN A 87 22.82 19.92 9.37
CA ASN A 87 23.75 20.45 8.37
C ASN A 87 24.19 19.38 7.34
N ASP A 88 24.23 18.10 7.74
CA ASP A 88 24.61 16.99 6.85
C ASP A 88 23.51 16.69 5.81
N LEU A 89 22.27 17.08 6.10
CA LEU A 89 21.10 16.83 5.24
C LEU A 89 20.88 17.92 4.18
N GLN A 90 21.60 19.05 4.24
CA GLN A 90 21.41 20.20 3.35
C GLN A 90 22.38 20.25 2.16
N HIS A 91 23.33 19.32 2.09
CA HIS A 91 24.38 19.28 1.06
C HIS A 91 24.25 18.12 0.07
N GLN A 92 23.08 17.49 -0.01
CA GLN A 92 22.74 16.48 -1.02
C GLN A 92 21.68 17.03 -1.98
#